data_AF-T0Z2M7-F1
#
_entry.id   AF-T0Z2M7-F1
#
_cell.length_a   1.000
_cell.length_b   1.000
_cell.length_c   1.000
_cell.angle_alpha   90.00
_cell.angle_beta   90.00
_cell.angle_gamma   90.00
#
_symmetry.space_group_name_H-M   'P 1'
#
loop_
_entity.id
_entity.type
_entity.pdbx_description
1 polymer ?
#
loop_
_entity_poly.entity_id
_entity_poly.type
_entity_poly.pdbx_seq_one_letter_code
_entity_poly.pdbx_strand_id
1 'polypeptide(L)'
;ARLGGDEFVVVLEDVASLDDLTPLLERMRARLAEPMVISTYSTGLHASLGIVVYPLHEGADTGHLLRLADQAMYRIKSQKLPRAQWWSFPVSEQPPAALSPVEVDISELLPYGPLAQRLLGPIQSIHHEWAESFVDAFYARLAEHAGPAQILDALTTQEFEHLKAKQREHLTLLLDPALGEDGHRQAATRAGRIHAMTGIEDAWVAESVALLRAQLDEQLAPLTRRDRRTLLVMHRRLALDYQWQLEGSRAVQLARDGILVRISTIAWSADRYLELIQRVADTLLTLDEVAGCAIGRPDASGRFQFEAVAGGEAFVDYLRAVERGVPPDIRAEADRVEGGVAMGRAWRSGEIQRTLNYATDPVTITWREVALSSGHSVQCTPSRCASP
;
A
#
# COMPACT_ATOMS: atom_id res chain seq x y z
N ALA A 1 18.58 0.37 21.02
CA ALA A 1 17.31 0.75 21.69
C ALA A 1 17.22 0.05 23.04
N ARG A 2 16.66 0.68 24.08
CA ARG A 2 16.40 0.04 25.39
C ARG A 2 15.07 -0.71 25.33
N LEU A 3 15.07 -2.03 25.50
CA LEU A 3 13.88 -2.88 25.46
C LEU A 3 13.36 -3.27 26.86
N GLY A 4 14.13 -3.01 27.92
CA GLY A 4 13.82 -3.29 29.32
C GLY A 4 15.00 -2.84 30.19
N GLY A 5 14.89 -2.90 31.52
CA GLY A 5 15.87 -2.31 32.45
C GLY A 5 17.30 -2.87 32.35
N ASP A 6 17.46 -4.09 31.83
CA ASP A 6 18.70 -4.89 31.84
C ASP A 6 19.00 -5.64 30.52
N GLU A 7 18.22 -5.40 29.45
CA GLU A 7 18.40 -6.04 28.14
C GLU A 7 18.98 -5.08 27.09
N PHE A 8 20.00 -5.55 26.35
CA PHE A 8 20.72 -4.78 25.34
C PHE A 8 20.79 -5.54 24.01
N VAL A 9 20.58 -4.82 22.92
CA VAL A 9 20.76 -5.34 21.55
C VAL A 9 21.97 -4.67 20.93
N VAL A 10 22.87 -5.48 20.37
CA VAL A 10 24.04 -5.02 19.60
C VAL A 10 23.79 -5.36 18.14
N VAL A 11 23.85 -4.34 17.28
CA VAL A 11 23.80 -4.52 15.83
C VAL A 11 25.22 -4.39 15.31
N LEU A 12 25.66 -5.42 14.58
CA LEU A 12 26.96 -5.46 13.94
C LEU A 12 26.73 -5.44 12.44
N GLU A 13 27.27 -4.42 11.80
CA GLU A 13 27.29 -4.27 10.35
C GLU A 13 28.66 -4.77 9.83
N ASP A 14 28.74 -5.13 8.55
CA ASP A 14 29.99 -5.51 7.88
C ASP A 14 30.75 -6.72 8.47
N VAL A 15 30.03 -7.67 9.08
CA VAL A 15 30.63 -8.95 9.54
C VAL A 15 30.89 -9.84 8.33
N ALA A 16 32.16 -9.95 7.91
CA ALA A 16 32.56 -10.68 6.71
C ALA A 16 32.40 -12.20 6.83
N SER A 17 32.54 -12.76 8.03
CA SER A 17 32.35 -14.19 8.29
C SER A 17 31.91 -14.49 9.72
N LEU A 18 31.32 -15.66 9.95
CA LEU A 18 31.03 -16.14 11.31
C LEU A 18 32.31 -16.35 12.14
N ASP A 19 33.45 -16.54 11.47
CA ASP A 19 34.74 -16.67 12.12
C ASP A 19 35.20 -15.34 12.73
N ASP A 20 34.77 -14.20 12.17
CA ASP A 20 35.05 -12.86 12.72
C ASP A 20 34.24 -12.54 13.99
N LEU A 21 33.12 -13.24 14.20
CA LEU A 21 32.31 -13.08 15.40
C LEU A 21 33.03 -13.59 16.63
N THR A 22 33.76 -14.70 16.53
CA THR A 22 34.39 -15.34 17.69
C THR A 22 35.40 -14.40 18.38
N PRO A 23 36.38 -13.78 17.69
CA PRO A 23 37.30 -12.82 18.30
C PRO A 23 36.60 -11.59 18.90
N LEU A 24 35.54 -11.09 18.26
CA LEU A 24 34.77 -9.95 18.75
C LEU A 24 34.03 -10.30 20.04
N LEU A 25 33.34 -11.44 20.06
CA LEU A 25 32.65 -11.95 21.23
C LEU A 25 33.64 -12.20 22.36
N GLU A 26 34.80 -12.79 22.10
CA GLU A 26 35.82 -12.97 23.12
C GLU A 26 36.33 -11.65 23.72
N ARG A 27 36.50 -10.61 22.90
CA ARG A 27 36.81 -9.25 23.39
C ARG A 27 35.70 -8.68 24.26
N MET A 28 34.44 -8.85 23.86
CA MET A 28 33.29 -8.41 24.66
C MET A 28 33.22 -9.15 25.98
N ARG A 29 33.41 -10.48 25.98
CA ARG A 29 33.46 -11.32 27.18
C ARG A 29 34.54 -10.86 28.13
N ALA A 30 35.76 -10.64 27.62
CA ALA A 30 36.89 -10.18 28.42
C ALA A 30 36.59 -8.86 29.13
N ARG A 31 35.95 -7.90 28.43
CA ARG A 31 35.54 -6.62 29.00
C ARG A 31 34.41 -6.74 30.03
N LEU A 32 33.43 -7.60 29.81
CA LEU A 32 32.34 -7.84 30.76
C LEU A 32 32.84 -8.57 32.03
N ALA A 33 33.87 -9.40 31.90
CA ALA A 33 34.50 -10.11 33.00
C ALA A 33 35.46 -9.25 33.84
N GLU A 34 35.79 -8.02 33.39
CA GLU A 34 36.59 -7.09 34.20
C GLU A 34 35.86 -6.77 35.51
N PRO A 35 36.51 -6.89 36.68
CA PRO A 35 35.87 -6.63 37.95
C PRO A 35 35.38 -5.18 38.05
N MET A 36 34.07 -5.01 38.26
CA MET A 36 33.49 -3.71 38.56
C MET A 36 33.43 -3.51 40.07
N VAL A 37 33.97 -2.39 40.53
CA VAL A 37 33.91 -1.99 41.93
C VAL A 37 32.63 -1.19 42.15
N ILE A 38 31.70 -1.77 42.91
CA ILE A 38 30.47 -1.13 43.33
C ILE A 38 30.54 -0.97 44.85
N SER A 39 30.84 0.24 45.31
CA SER A 39 31.14 0.53 46.72
C SER A 39 32.35 -0.30 47.21
N THR A 40 32.18 -1.17 48.21
CA THR A 40 33.23 -2.04 48.75
C THR A 40 33.26 -3.44 48.11
N TYR A 41 32.37 -3.72 47.15
CA TYR A 41 32.25 -5.04 46.52
C TYR A 41 32.85 -5.03 45.12
N SER A 42 33.66 -6.04 44.82
CA SER A 42 34.17 -6.34 43.49
C SER A 42 33.37 -7.48 42.91
N THR A 43 32.67 -7.25 41.81
CA THR A 43 31.89 -8.30 41.12
C THR A 43 32.24 -8.33 39.63
N GLY A 44 32.24 -9.51 39.02
CA GLY A 44 32.31 -9.65 37.57
C GLY A 44 30.91 -9.76 36.99
N LEU A 45 30.70 -9.24 35.78
CA LEU A 45 29.43 -9.41 35.08
C LEU A 45 29.50 -10.65 34.17
N HIS A 46 28.44 -11.45 34.21
CA HIS A 46 28.26 -12.55 33.27
C HIS A 46 27.07 -12.23 32.35
N ALA A 47 27.26 -12.43 31.06
CA ALA A 47 26.22 -12.26 30.06
C ALA A 47 25.89 -13.60 29.38
N SER A 48 24.69 -13.68 28.82
CA SER A 48 24.30 -14.69 27.83
C SER A 48 23.91 -13.93 26.57
N LEU A 49 24.26 -14.44 25.39
CA LEU A 49 23.97 -13.78 24.12
C LEU A 49 23.32 -14.73 23.13
N GLY A 50 22.23 -14.31 22.50
CA GLY A 50 21.70 -14.97 21.31
C GLY A 50 22.11 -14.20 20.07
N ILE A 51 22.61 -14.90 19.07
CA ILE A 51 23.10 -14.28 17.83
C ILE A 51 22.19 -14.70 16.70
N VAL A 52 21.67 -13.71 15.99
CA VAL A 52 21.06 -13.87 14.68
C VAL A 52 21.90 -13.12 13.67
N VAL A 53 22.05 -13.73 12.53
CA VAL A 53 22.80 -13.17 11.39
C VAL A 53 21.80 -12.98 10.28
N TYR A 54 21.59 -11.74 9.88
CA TYR A 54 20.84 -11.44 8.68
C TYR A 54 21.79 -11.47 7.48
N PRO A 55 21.41 -12.11 6.36
CA PRO A 55 20.15 -12.81 6.09
C PRO A 55 20.19 -14.34 6.36
N LEU A 56 21.14 -14.86 7.15
CA LEU A 56 21.27 -16.30 7.41
C LEU A 56 20.07 -16.90 8.18
N HIS A 57 19.46 -16.12 9.07
CA HIS A 57 18.34 -16.53 9.92
C HIS A 57 17.07 -15.79 9.50
N GLU A 58 16.50 -16.19 8.36
CA GLU A 58 15.37 -15.52 7.68
C GLU A 58 14.12 -15.35 8.57
N GLY A 59 13.36 -14.27 8.33
CA GLY A 59 12.14 -13.92 9.05
C GLY A 59 11.49 -12.65 8.51
N ALA A 60 10.16 -12.56 8.54
CA ALA A 60 9.37 -11.53 7.84
C ALA A 60 9.56 -10.08 8.34
N ASP A 61 10.14 -9.87 9.53
CA ASP A 61 10.37 -8.56 10.12
C ASP A 61 11.48 -8.56 11.20
N THR A 62 11.89 -7.37 11.66
CA THR A 62 12.85 -7.18 12.75
C THR A 62 12.41 -7.85 14.06
N GLY A 63 11.10 -7.93 14.31
CA GLY A 63 10.55 -8.59 15.49
C GLY A 63 10.82 -10.10 15.51
N HIS A 64 10.80 -10.74 14.33
CA HIS A 64 11.14 -12.15 14.17
C HIS A 64 12.60 -12.41 14.51
N LEU A 65 13.51 -11.58 14.00
CA LEU A 65 14.95 -11.69 14.29
C LEU A 65 15.24 -11.53 15.79
N LEU A 66 14.58 -10.58 16.46
CA LEU A 66 14.70 -10.39 17.91
C LEU A 66 14.19 -11.62 18.68
N ARG A 67 13.02 -12.17 18.31
CA ARG A 67 12.49 -13.40 18.94
C ARG A 67 13.43 -14.60 18.77
N LEU A 68 14.07 -14.75 17.61
CA LEU A 68 15.05 -15.81 17.36
C LEU A 68 16.31 -15.63 18.21
N ALA A 69 16.81 -14.39 18.31
CA ALA A 69 17.95 -14.06 19.17
C ALA A 69 17.61 -14.36 20.64
N ASP A 70 16.44 -13.95 21.11
CA ASP A 70 16.01 -14.21 22.49
C ASP A 70 15.90 -15.70 22.79
N GLN A 71 15.32 -16.49 21.89
CA GLN A 71 15.24 -17.95 22.05
C GLN A 71 16.63 -18.60 22.15
N ALA A 72 17.59 -18.15 21.33
CA ALA A 72 18.98 -18.62 21.38
C ALA A 72 19.66 -18.22 22.71
N MET A 73 19.45 -16.98 23.18
CA MET A 73 19.97 -16.52 24.47
C MET A 73 19.41 -17.33 25.65
N TYR A 74 18.09 -17.56 25.67
CA TYR A 74 17.41 -18.27 26.76
C TYR A 74 17.90 -19.71 26.90
N ARG A 75 18.26 -20.39 25.81
CA ARG A 75 18.85 -21.74 25.85
C ARG A 75 20.17 -21.78 26.61
N ILE A 76 20.99 -20.74 26.50
CA ILE A 76 22.26 -20.65 27.26
C ILE A 76 21.97 -20.34 28.72
N LYS A 77 20.96 -19.49 28.97
CA LYS A 77 20.55 -19.10 30.32
C LYS A 77 19.97 -20.30 31.11
N SER A 78 19.34 -21.27 30.43
CA SER A 78 18.75 -22.46 31.04
C SER A 78 19.73 -23.61 31.31
N GLN A 79 20.96 -23.56 30.78
CA GLN A 79 22.01 -24.55 31.05
C GLN A 79 22.72 -24.25 32.39
N LYS A 80 22.68 -25.20 33.33
CA LYS A 80 23.17 -25.07 34.73
C LYS A 80 24.67 -25.42 34.96
N LEU A 81 25.47 -25.59 33.90
CA LEU A 81 26.87 -26.03 33.97
C LEU A 81 27.84 -24.85 33.66
N PRO A 82 29.12 -24.92 34.07
CA PRO A 82 30.08 -23.84 33.82
C PRO A 82 30.14 -23.53 32.32
N ARG A 83 29.81 -22.29 31.95
CA ARG A 83 29.58 -21.87 30.57
C ARG A 83 30.91 -21.80 29.81
N ALA A 84 31.29 -22.91 29.17
CA ALA A 84 32.37 -22.90 28.17
C ALA A 84 32.03 -22.00 26.97
N GLN A 85 30.73 -21.83 26.68
CA GLN A 85 30.20 -20.97 25.62
C GLN A 85 29.07 -20.09 26.19
N TRP A 86 29.13 -18.78 25.93
CA TRP A 86 28.21 -17.77 26.48
C TRP A 86 27.31 -17.14 25.41
N TRP A 87 27.43 -17.60 24.17
CA TRP A 87 26.63 -17.20 23.01
C TRP A 87 26.17 -18.42 22.18
N SER A 88 25.08 -18.29 21.40
CA SER A 88 24.59 -19.35 20.50
C SER A 88 23.77 -18.81 19.34
N PHE A 89 23.71 -19.58 18.25
CA PHE A 89 22.77 -19.38 17.15
C PHE A 89 21.44 -20.10 17.45
N PRO A 90 20.31 -19.67 16.84
CA PRO A 90 19.10 -20.47 16.87
C PRO A 90 19.34 -21.81 16.17
N VAL A 91 18.81 -22.90 16.75
CA VAL A 91 18.84 -24.24 16.16
C VAL A 91 18.07 -24.22 14.84
N SER A 92 18.77 -24.51 13.74
CA SER A 92 18.18 -24.84 12.43
C SER A 92 18.24 -26.35 12.21
N GLU A 93 17.23 -26.95 11.59
CA GLU A 93 17.18 -28.39 11.27
C GLU A 93 18.18 -28.81 10.18
N GLN A 94 18.88 -27.87 9.53
CA GLN A 94 19.94 -28.16 8.56
C GLN A 94 21.15 -27.22 8.74
N PRO A 95 22.39 -27.74 8.76
CA PRO A 95 23.58 -26.89 8.75
C PRO A 95 23.68 -26.16 7.40
N PRO A 96 23.97 -24.85 7.37
CA PRO A 96 24.12 -24.12 6.13
C PRO A 96 25.35 -24.62 5.36
N ALA A 97 25.17 -24.88 4.06
CA ALA A 97 26.29 -25.13 3.15
C ALA A 97 27.21 -23.90 3.13
N ALA A 98 28.53 -24.13 3.13
CA ALA A 98 29.53 -23.08 3.07
C ALA A 98 29.26 -22.12 1.90
N LEU A 99 29.04 -20.85 2.23
CA LEU A 99 28.94 -19.77 1.25
C LEU A 99 30.37 -19.40 0.82
N SER A 100 30.67 -19.53 -0.47
CA SER A 100 31.79 -18.79 -1.04
C SER A 100 31.35 -17.33 -1.11
N PRO A 101 32.04 -16.37 -0.47
CA PRO A 101 31.63 -14.98 -0.47
C PRO A 101 31.96 -14.41 -1.85
N VAL A 102 30.95 -14.25 -2.69
CA VAL A 102 31.03 -13.17 -3.68
C VAL A 102 30.65 -11.92 -2.89
N GLU A 103 31.66 -11.15 -2.47
CA GLU A 103 31.46 -9.76 -2.04
C GLU A 103 30.64 -9.05 -3.12
N VAL A 104 29.37 -8.77 -2.84
CA VAL A 104 28.55 -7.94 -3.73
C VAL A 104 28.75 -6.52 -3.26
N ASP A 105 29.54 -5.75 -4.02
CA ASP A 105 29.48 -4.30 -3.90
C ASP A 105 28.06 -3.83 -4.26
N ILE A 106 27.26 -3.61 -3.23
CA ILE A 106 25.87 -3.16 -3.34
C ILE A 106 25.77 -1.73 -3.88
N SER A 107 26.86 -0.96 -3.93
CA SER A 107 26.86 0.37 -4.56
C SER A 107 26.73 0.27 -6.08
N GLU A 108 27.25 -0.80 -6.70
CA GLU A 108 27.18 -1.05 -8.14
C GLU A 108 25.91 -1.80 -8.57
N LEU A 109 25.14 -2.36 -7.62
CA LEU A 109 23.95 -3.15 -7.91
C LEU A 109 22.71 -2.28 -8.20
N LEU A 110 22.79 -1.48 -9.26
CA LEU A 110 21.73 -0.56 -9.66
C LEU A 110 20.43 -1.33 -10.04
N PRO A 111 19.24 -0.75 -9.79
CA PRO A 111 17.96 -1.36 -10.16
C PRO A 111 17.78 -1.51 -11.68
N TYR A 112 18.58 -0.79 -12.47
CA TYR A 112 18.53 -0.77 -13.92
C TYR A 112 19.94 -0.94 -14.51
N GLY A 113 20.00 -1.16 -15.83
CA GLY A 113 21.25 -1.25 -16.57
C GLY A 113 21.74 -2.69 -16.80
N PRO A 114 22.96 -2.86 -17.37
CA PRO A 114 23.41 -4.14 -17.92
C PRO A 114 23.50 -5.27 -16.89
N LEU A 115 23.85 -4.97 -15.64
CA LEU A 115 23.90 -5.98 -14.58
C LEU A 115 22.50 -6.45 -14.19
N ALA A 116 21.57 -5.51 -13.95
CA ALA A 116 20.17 -5.83 -13.68
C ALA A 116 19.54 -6.65 -14.82
N GLN A 117 19.83 -6.28 -16.08
CA GLN A 117 19.37 -7.02 -17.26
C GLN A 117 19.80 -8.48 -17.24
N ARG A 118 21.08 -8.75 -16.97
CA ARG A 118 21.60 -10.13 -16.88
C ARG A 118 20.99 -10.91 -15.73
N LEU A 119 20.80 -10.26 -14.58
CA LEU A 119 20.26 -10.89 -13.37
C LEU A 119 18.77 -11.24 -13.51
N LEU A 120 17.99 -10.38 -14.17
CA LEU A 120 16.54 -10.56 -14.34
C LEU A 120 16.19 -11.42 -15.56
N GLY A 121 17.06 -11.53 -16.56
CA GLY A 121 16.84 -12.32 -17.78
C GLY A 121 16.29 -13.73 -17.53
N PRO A 122 16.89 -14.54 -16.64
CA PRO A 122 16.37 -15.87 -16.32
C PRO A 122 14.96 -15.87 -15.72
N ILE A 123 14.63 -14.88 -14.87
CA ILE A 123 13.30 -14.78 -14.26
C ILE A 123 12.28 -14.35 -15.32
N GLN A 124 12.64 -13.41 -16.20
CA GLN A 124 11.76 -12.95 -17.27
C GLN A 124 11.29 -14.09 -18.17
N SER A 125 12.13 -15.10 -18.42
CA SER A 125 11.73 -16.25 -19.25
C SER A 125 10.68 -17.14 -18.60
N ILE A 126 10.57 -17.17 -17.27
CA ILE A 126 9.72 -18.13 -16.54
C ILE A 126 8.58 -17.48 -15.76
N HIS A 127 8.56 -16.15 -15.62
CA HIS A 127 7.57 -15.48 -14.76
C HIS A 127 6.12 -15.74 -15.20
N HIS A 128 5.89 -15.90 -16.50
CA HIS A 128 4.58 -16.21 -17.07
C HIS A 128 4.00 -17.56 -16.59
N GLU A 129 4.85 -18.50 -16.15
CA GLU A 129 4.42 -19.81 -15.64
C GLU A 129 3.72 -19.72 -14.27
N TRP A 130 3.97 -18.64 -13.52
CA TRP A 130 3.47 -18.47 -12.16
C TRP A 130 2.80 -17.12 -11.88
N ALA A 131 2.85 -16.16 -12.80
CA ALA A 131 2.30 -14.82 -12.60
C ALA A 131 0.80 -14.83 -12.26
N GLU A 132 0.02 -15.73 -12.85
CA GLU A 132 -1.41 -15.85 -12.59
C GLU A 132 -1.70 -16.32 -11.17
N SER A 133 -1.17 -17.48 -10.78
CA SER A 133 -1.36 -18.03 -9.44
C SER A 133 -0.75 -17.13 -8.35
N PHE A 134 0.34 -16.44 -8.67
CA PHE A 134 0.93 -15.43 -7.80
C PHE A 134 -0.04 -14.27 -7.55
N VAL A 135 -0.65 -13.71 -8.59
CA VAL A 135 -1.59 -12.59 -8.45
C VAL A 135 -2.87 -13.03 -7.74
N ASP A 136 -3.38 -14.23 -8.01
CA ASP A 136 -4.53 -14.78 -7.29
C ASP A 136 -4.22 -14.94 -5.79
N ALA A 137 -3.06 -15.49 -5.44
CA ALA A 137 -2.63 -15.62 -4.04
C ALA A 137 -2.43 -14.26 -3.35
N PHE A 138 -1.90 -13.27 -4.08
CA PHE A 138 -1.72 -11.91 -3.58
C PHE A 138 -3.07 -11.27 -3.20
N TYR A 139 -4.07 -11.33 -4.09
CA TYR A 139 -5.39 -10.76 -3.79
C TYR A 139 -6.17 -11.57 -2.74
N ALA A 140 -5.98 -12.89 -2.67
CA ALA A 140 -6.55 -13.71 -1.61
C ALA A 140 -6.05 -13.25 -0.23
N ARG A 141 -4.74 -13.02 -0.09
CA ARG A 141 -4.12 -12.50 1.15
C ARG A 141 -4.54 -11.05 1.42
N LEU A 142 -4.59 -10.20 0.38
CA LEU A 142 -5.01 -8.81 0.52
C LEU A 142 -6.46 -8.68 1.01
N ALA A 143 -7.35 -9.58 0.57
CA ALA A 143 -8.75 -9.63 1.01
C ALA A 143 -8.94 -10.04 2.48
N GLU A 144 -7.90 -10.54 3.16
CA GLU A 144 -7.95 -10.80 4.60
C GLU A 144 -7.94 -9.49 5.43
N HIS A 145 -7.53 -8.37 4.82
CA HIS A 145 -7.50 -7.06 5.45
C HIS A 145 -8.81 -6.31 5.23
N ALA A 146 -9.47 -5.92 6.33
CA ALA A 146 -10.82 -5.33 6.29
C ALA A 146 -10.95 -4.04 5.44
N GLY A 147 -9.87 -3.25 5.30
CA GLY A 147 -9.85 -2.05 4.48
C GLY A 147 -9.89 -2.38 2.98
N PRO A 148 -8.84 -3.00 2.42
CA PRO A 148 -8.81 -3.46 1.02
C PRO A 148 -10.02 -4.32 0.63
N ALA A 149 -10.48 -5.21 1.52
CA ALA A 149 -11.64 -6.07 1.27
C ALA A 149 -12.89 -5.29 0.85
N GLN A 150 -13.17 -4.13 1.47
CA GLN A 150 -14.34 -3.31 1.12
C GLN A 150 -14.32 -2.81 -0.32
N ILE A 151 -13.13 -2.48 -0.85
CA ILE A 151 -12.98 -2.03 -2.23
C ILE A 151 -13.10 -3.23 -3.17
N LEU A 152 -12.47 -4.36 -2.83
CA LEU A 152 -12.52 -5.57 -3.64
C LEU A 152 -13.95 -6.14 -3.76
N ASP A 153 -14.70 -6.15 -2.66
CA ASP A 153 -16.10 -6.61 -2.60
C ASP A 153 -17.04 -5.71 -3.42
N ALA A 154 -16.67 -4.45 -3.66
CA ALA A 154 -17.43 -3.54 -4.49
C ALA A 154 -17.22 -3.77 -6.00
N LEU A 155 -16.23 -4.56 -6.42
CA LEU A 155 -15.95 -4.82 -7.83
C LEU A 155 -16.87 -5.91 -8.39
N THR A 156 -17.29 -5.76 -9.65
CA THR A 156 -17.84 -6.88 -10.41
C THR A 156 -16.75 -7.93 -10.67
N THR A 157 -17.16 -9.17 -11.01
CA THR A 157 -16.22 -10.21 -11.42
C THR A 157 -15.33 -9.76 -12.59
N GLN A 158 -15.89 -9.04 -13.56
CA GLN A 158 -15.12 -8.55 -14.71
C GLN A 158 -14.10 -7.47 -14.31
N GLU A 159 -14.49 -6.53 -13.44
CA GLU A 159 -13.58 -5.49 -12.93
C GLU A 159 -12.47 -6.08 -12.09
N PHE A 160 -12.77 -7.08 -11.26
CA PHE A 160 -11.76 -7.76 -10.45
C PHE A 160 -10.78 -8.55 -11.32
N GLU A 161 -11.26 -9.27 -12.34
CA GLU A 161 -10.37 -9.92 -13.33
C GLU A 161 -9.51 -8.91 -14.09
N HIS A 162 -10.06 -7.75 -14.43
CA HIS A 162 -9.29 -6.66 -15.04
C HIS A 162 -8.21 -6.12 -14.10
N LEU A 163 -8.53 -5.93 -12.82
CA LEU A 163 -7.58 -5.50 -11.79
C LEU A 163 -6.44 -6.53 -11.63
N LYS A 164 -6.77 -7.83 -11.59
CA LYS A 164 -5.75 -8.89 -11.58
C LYS A 164 -4.89 -8.88 -12.83
N ALA A 165 -5.47 -8.65 -14.01
CA ALA A 165 -4.69 -8.49 -15.24
C ALA A 165 -3.71 -7.31 -15.16
N LYS A 166 -4.14 -6.16 -14.62
CA LYS A 166 -3.26 -5.00 -14.39
C LYS A 166 -2.15 -5.29 -13.38
N GLN A 167 -2.44 -6.06 -12.32
CA GLN A 167 -1.41 -6.48 -11.38
C GLN A 167 -0.37 -7.41 -12.03
N ARG A 168 -0.79 -8.31 -12.93
CA ARG A 168 0.13 -9.16 -13.72
C ARG A 168 1.00 -8.31 -14.64
N GLU A 169 0.41 -7.34 -15.35
CA GLU A 169 1.16 -6.40 -16.18
C GLU A 169 2.23 -5.65 -15.36
N HIS A 170 1.88 -5.19 -14.15
CA HIS A 170 2.83 -4.51 -13.25
C HIS A 170 3.95 -5.42 -12.76
N LEU A 171 3.62 -6.65 -12.39
CA LEU A 171 4.61 -7.66 -12.01
C LEU A 171 5.59 -7.95 -13.15
N THR A 172 5.08 -8.14 -14.37
CA THR A 172 5.91 -8.31 -15.57
C THR A 172 6.79 -7.09 -15.83
N LEU A 173 6.26 -5.87 -15.66
CA LEU A 173 7.03 -4.64 -15.79
C LEU A 173 8.21 -4.61 -14.81
N LEU A 174 7.96 -4.88 -13.52
CA LEU A 174 9.00 -4.86 -12.48
C LEU A 174 10.10 -5.90 -12.73
N LEU A 175 9.75 -7.03 -13.34
CA LEU A 175 10.68 -8.11 -13.68
C LEU A 175 11.40 -7.90 -15.03
N ASP A 176 10.95 -6.96 -15.85
CA ASP A 176 11.49 -6.73 -17.19
C ASP A 176 12.97 -6.30 -17.13
N PRO A 177 13.90 -7.09 -17.71
CA PRO A 177 15.31 -6.72 -17.82
C PRO A 177 15.50 -5.33 -18.45
N ALA A 178 14.71 -4.99 -19.46
CA ALA A 178 14.83 -3.77 -20.24
C ALA A 178 14.17 -2.55 -19.57
N LEU A 179 13.52 -2.70 -18.41
CA LEU A 179 12.92 -1.59 -17.69
C LEU A 179 13.94 -0.48 -17.42
N GLY A 180 13.60 0.73 -17.83
CA GLY A 180 14.31 1.96 -17.49
C GLY A 180 13.63 2.72 -16.36
N GLU A 181 14.38 3.65 -15.75
CA GLU A 181 13.90 4.47 -14.62
C GLU A 181 12.66 5.29 -14.98
N ASP A 182 12.69 6.02 -16.11
CA ASP A 182 11.59 6.90 -16.52
C ASP A 182 10.28 6.14 -16.73
N GLY A 183 10.33 4.99 -17.40
CA GLY A 183 9.15 4.15 -17.63
C GLY A 183 8.59 3.57 -16.33
N HIS A 184 9.48 3.14 -15.42
CA HIS A 184 9.10 2.67 -14.11
C HIS A 184 8.42 3.78 -13.29
N ARG A 185 9.04 4.96 -13.21
CA ARG A 185 8.50 6.12 -12.49
C ARG A 185 7.14 6.52 -13.05
N GLN A 186 6.99 6.60 -14.36
CA GLN A 186 5.72 6.96 -14.99
C GLN A 186 4.61 5.97 -14.61
N ALA A 187 4.88 4.66 -14.68
CA ALA A 187 3.92 3.62 -14.31
C ALA A 187 3.55 3.69 -12.81
N ALA A 188 4.55 3.79 -11.94
CA ALA A 188 4.40 3.86 -10.49
C ALA A 188 3.62 5.12 -10.06
N THR A 189 3.99 6.30 -10.56
CA THR A 189 3.27 7.55 -10.28
C THR A 189 1.83 7.49 -10.78
N ARG A 190 1.58 6.88 -11.94
CA ARG A 190 0.22 6.67 -12.44
C ARG A 190 -0.59 5.74 -11.53
N ALA A 191 -0.01 4.63 -11.08
CA ALA A 191 -0.67 3.71 -10.14
C ALA A 191 -1.01 4.41 -8.82
N GLY A 192 -0.06 5.16 -8.24
CA GLY A 192 -0.28 5.92 -7.01
C GLY A 192 -1.40 6.97 -7.11
N ARG A 193 -1.49 7.66 -8.26
CA ARG A 193 -2.62 8.57 -8.54
C ARG A 193 -3.93 7.80 -8.56
N ILE A 194 -4.00 6.67 -9.27
CA ILE A 194 -5.22 5.85 -9.34
C ILE A 194 -5.64 5.39 -7.95
N HIS A 195 -4.72 4.86 -7.15
CA HIS A 195 -4.98 4.44 -5.77
C HIS A 195 -5.58 5.59 -4.93
N ALA A 196 -4.98 6.78 -4.97
CA ALA A 196 -5.49 7.94 -4.22
C ALA A 196 -6.86 8.45 -4.71
N MET A 197 -7.13 8.34 -6.02
CA MET A 197 -8.42 8.72 -6.60
C MET A 197 -9.52 7.71 -6.27
N THR A 198 -9.20 6.43 -6.14
CA THR A 198 -10.16 5.38 -5.74
C THR A 198 -10.35 5.28 -4.23
N GLY A 199 -9.62 6.06 -3.44
CA GLY A 199 -9.74 6.10 -1.99
C GLY A 199 -8.92 5.03 -1.27
N ILE A 200 -7.95 4.42 -1.94
CA ILE A 200 -6.96 3.54 -1.30
C ILE A 200 -6.00 4.42 -0.49
N GLU A 201 -5.85 4.10 0.80
CA GLU A 201 -4.97 4.84 1.70
C GLU A 201 -3.49 4.45 1.50
N ASP A 202 -2.59 5.41 1.69
CA ASP A 202 -1.13 5.19 1.58
C ASP A 202 -0.64 4.05 2.51
N ALA A 203 -1.30 3.87 3.66
CA ALA A 203 -1.03 2.76 4.58
C ALA A 203 -1.32 1.39 3.96
N TRP A 204 -2.43 1.26 3.23
CA TRP A 204 -2.79 0.02 2.55
C TRP A 204 -1.86 -0.27 1.37
N VAL A 205 -1.43 0.78 0.66
CA VAL A 205 -0.39 0.64 -0.36
C VAL A 205 0.90 0.10 0.27
N ALA A 206 1.34 0.65 1.40
CA ALA A 206 2.53 0.17 2.12
C ALA A 206 2.41 -1.32 2.52
N GLU A 207 1.27 -1.71 3.10
CA GLU A 207 0.97 -3.10 3.47
C GLU A 207 1.00 -4.04 2.25
N SER A 208 0.37 -3.63 1.15
CA SER A 208 0.34 -4.41 -0.09
C SER A 208 1.73 -4.58 -0.72
N VAL A 209 2.60 -3.56 -0.67
CA VAL A 209 3.98 -3.66 -1.14
C VAL A 209 4.79 -4.61 -0.26
N ALA A 210 4.58 -4.58 1.06
CA ALA A 210 5.22 -5.51 1.98
C ALA A 210 4.80 -6.97 1.70
N LEU A 211 3.50 -7.19 1.46
CA LEU A 211 2.96 -8.48 1.06
C LEU A 211 3.54 -8.97 -0.28
N LEU A 212 3.59 -8.08 -1.27
CA LEU A 212 4.13 -8.36 -2.59
C LEU A 212 5.62 -8.75 -2.51
N ARG A 213 6.41 -8.03 -1.70
CA ARG A 213 7.82 -8.34 -1.46
C ARG A 213 7.99 -9.73 -0.83
N ALA A 214 7.26 -10.03 0.24
CA ALA A 214 7.35 -11.31 0.92
C ALA A 214 6.99 -12.48 -0.01
N GLN A 215 5.95 -12.32 -0.81
CA GLN A 215 5.54 -13.35 -1.77
C GLN A 215 6.56 -13.53 -2.91
N LEU A 216 7.18 -12.43 -3.39
CA LEU A 216 8.26 -12.50 -4.37
C LEU A 216 9.49 -13.21 -3.80
N ASP A 217 9.83 -12.97 -2.54
CA ASP A 217 10.93 -13.67 -1.87
C ASP A 217 10.69 -15.18 -1.84
N GLU A 218 9.49 -15.62 -1.44
CA GLU A 218 9.09 -17.03 -1.47
C GLU A 218 9.18 -17.63 -2.89
N GLN A 219 8.61 -16.92 -3.87
CA GLN A 219 8.54 -17.39 -5.26
C GLN A 219 9.92 -17.51 -5.91
N LEU A 220 10.84 -16.58 -5.61
CA LEU A 220 12.15 -16.51 -6.22
C LEU A 220 13.25 -17.21 -5.40
N ALA A 221 12.95 -17.63 -4.16
CA ALA A 221 13.92 -18.30 -3.29
C ALA A 221 14.63 -19.48 -3.97
N PRO A 222 13.97 -20.41 -4.69
CA PRO A 222 14.66 -21.53 -5.35
C PRO A 222 15.67 -21.10 -6.42
N LEU A 223 15.40 -19.98 -7.10
CA LEU A 223 16.18 -19.46 -8.22
C LEU A 223 17.37 -18.63 -7.77
N THR A 224 17.30 -18.06 -6.57
CA THR A 224 18.24 -17.05 -6.06
C THR A 224 19.09 -17.56 -4.90
N ARG A 225 18.97 -18.84 -4.51
CA ARG A 225 19.74 -19.46 -3.41
C ARG A 225 21.25 -19.27 -3.52
N ARG A 226 21.79 -19.29 -4.74
CA ARG A 226 23.24 -19.20 -5.01
C ARG A 226 23.69 -17.79 -5.37
N ASP A 227 22.76 -16.92 -5.75
CA ASP A 227 23.04 -15.53 -6.14
C ASP A 227 21.85 -14.64 -5.77
N ARG A 228 22.01 -13.89 -4.67
CA ARG A 228 20.97 -13.01 -4.12
C ARG A 228 20.87 -11.67 -4.85
N ARG A 229 21.76 -11.37 -5.79
CA ARG A 229 21.77 -10.09 -6.50
C ARG A 229 20.48 -9.83 -7.25
N THR A 230 19.85 -10.87 -7.78
CA THR A 230 18.56 -10.71 -8.46
C THR A 230 17.45 -10.27 -7.51
N LEU A 231 17.37 -10.83 -6.30
CA LEU A 231 16.43 -10.37 -5.26
C LEU A 231 16.69 -8.91 -4.87
N LEU A 232 17.96 -8.54 -4.68
CA LEU A 232 18.34 -7.18 -4.30
C LEU A 232 17.96 -6.15 -5.37
N VAL A 233 18.15 -6.46 -6.66
CA VAL A 233 17.67 -5.61 -7.78
C VAL A 233 16.15 -5.46 -7.72
N MET A 234 15.42 -6.56 -7.49
CA MET A 234 13.96 -6.54 -7.39
C MET A 234 13.45 -5.74 -6.20
N HIS A 235 14.07 -5.87 -5.03
CA HIS A 235 13.73 -5.08 -3.85
C HIS A 235 13.97 -3.59 -4.07
N ARG A 236 15.06 -3.22 -4.74
CA ARG A 236 15.33 -1.81 -5.11
C ARG A 236 14.26 -1.27 -6.06
N ARG A 237 13.84 -2.06 -7.06
CA ARG A 237 12.73 -1.69 -7.95
C ARG A 237 11.43 -1.50 -7.16
N LEU A 238 11.04 -2.46 -6.31
CA LEU A 238 9.84 -2.34 -5.48
C LEU A 238 9.86 -1.12 -4.54
N ALA A 239 11.01 -0.80 -3.96
CA ALA A 239 11.15 0.37 -3.09
C ALA A 239 10.95 1.69 -3.88
N LEU A 240 11.53 1.78 -5.08
CA LEU A 240 11.33 2.93 -5.98
C LEU A 240 9.88 3.02 -6.46
N ASP A 241 9.27 1.89 -6.83
CA ASP A 241 7.87 1.79 -7.22
C ASP A 241 6.97 2.40 -6.13
N TYR A 242 7.13 1.95 -4.89
CA TYR A 242 6.38 2.48 -3.75
C TYR A 242 6.60 3.98 -3.54
N GLN A 243 7.85 4.45 -3.60
CA GLN A 243 8.17 5.86 -3.45
C GLN A 243 7.45 6.73 -4.50
N TRP A 244 7.42 6.29 -5.76
CA TRP A 244 6.75 7.02 -6.83
C TRP A 244 5.22 6.89 -6.80
N GLN A 245 4.69 5.79 -6.26
CA GLN A 245 3.27 5.70 -5.94
C GLN A 245 2.86 6.75 -4.88
N LEU A 246 3.66 6.93 -3.82
CA LEU A 246 3.43 7.99 -2.83
C LEU A 246 3.54 9.40 -3.45
N GLU A 247 4.47 9.61 -4.38
CA GLU A 247 4.57 10.87 -5.14
C GLU A 247 3.28 11.14 -5.94
N GLY A 248 2.75 10.11 -6.61
CA GLY A 248 1.48 10.18 -7.32
C GLY A 248 0.28 10.49 -6.42
N SER A 249 0.19 9.81 -5.27
CA SER A 249 -0.84 10.03 -4.25
C SER A 249 -0.80 11.47 -3.72
N ARG A 250 0.41 11.97 -3.38
CA ARG A 250 0.60 13.34 -2.91
C ARG A 250 0.20 14.39 -3.95
N ALA A 251 0.44 14.14 -5.23
CA ALA A 251 0.02 15.05 -6.29
C ALA A 251 -1.52 15.20 -6.34
N VAL A 252 -2.27 14.11 -6.13
CA VAL A 252 -3.73 14.15 -6.02
C VAL A 252 -4.16 14.96 -4.80
N GLN A 253 -3.52 14.74 -3.64
CA GLN A 253 -3.85 15.49 -2.43
C GLN A 253 -3.60 17.00 -2.58
N LEU A 254 -2.47 17.39 -3.18
CA LEU A 254 -2.16 18.80 -3.45
C LEU A 254 -3.17 19.44 -4.41
N ALA A 255 -3.65 18.70 -5.41
CA ALA A 255 -4.70 19.18 -6.30
C ALA A 255 -6.00 19.44 -5.53
N ARG A 256 -6.43 18.51 -4.66
CA ARG A 256 -7.61 18.65 -3.79
C ARG A 256 -7.50 19.88 -2.88
N ASP A 257 -6.36 20.05 -2.21
CA ASP A 257 -6.14 21.18 -1.30
C ASP A 257 -6.19 22.52 -2.06
N GLY A 258 -5.59 22.57 -3.26
CA GLY A 258 -5.65 23.75 -4.13
C GLY A 258 -7.08 24.11 -4.55
N ILE A 259 -7.94 23.11 -4.77
CA ILE A 259 -9.35 23.31 -5.08
C ILE A 259 -10.13 23.88 -3.89
N LEU A 260 -9.87 23.41 -2.67
CA LEU A 260 -10.51 23.96 -1.46
C LEU A 260 -10.22 25.46 -1.30
N VAL A 261 -8.98 25.88 -1.56
CA VAL A 261 -8.58 27.30 -1.54
C VAL A 261 -9.32 28.10 -2.62
N ARG A 262 -9.42 27.56 -3.84
CA ARG A 262 -10.15 28.20 -4.95
C ARG A 262 -11.65 28.34 -4.62
N ILE A 263 -12.28 27.29 -4.10
CA ILE A 263 -13.69 27.30 -3.69
C ILE A 263 -13.93 28.33 -2.59
N SER A 264 -13.03 28.42 -1.59
CA SER A 264 -13.13 29.45 -0.55
C SER A 264 -13.08 30.85 -1.15
N THR A 265 -12.20 31.10 -2.12
CA THR A 265 -12.11 32.39 -2.83
C THR A 265 -13.38 32.71 -3.63
N ILE A 266 -13.99 31.71 -4.27
CA ILE A 266 -15.26 31.86 -4.99
C ILE A 266 -16.38 32.23 -4.00
N ALA A 267 -16.44 31.58 -2.84
CA ALA A 267 -17.46 31.85 -1.82
C ALA A 267 -17.44 33.31 -1.32
N TRP A 268 -16.26 33.94 -1.26
CA TRP A 268 -16.12 35.36 -0.88
C TRP A 268 -16.35 36.36 -2.02
N SER A 269 -16.33 35.91 -3.28
CA SER A 269 -16.38 36.80 -4.46
C SER A 269 -17.64 36.66 -5.32
N ALA A 270 -18.46 35.63 -5.10
CA ALA A 270 -19.68 35.45 -5.87
C ALA A 270 -20.80 36.38 -5.35
N ASP A 271 -21.38 37.18 -6.25
CA ASP A 271 -22.45 38.11 -5.90
C ASP A 271 -23.83 37.43 -5.82
N ARG A 272 -23.97 36.26 -6.46
CA ARG A 272 -25.25 35.54 -6.58
C ARG A 272 -25.07 34.05 -6.31
N TYR A 273 -26.09 33.45 -5.70
CA TYR A 273 -26.12 32.02 -5.39
C TYR A 273 -25.88 31.13 -6.63
N LEU A 274 -26.59 31.38 -7.74
CA LEU A 274 -26.41 30.58 -8.96
C LEU A 274 -24.99 30.67 -9.53
N GLU A 275 -24.38 31.85 -9.45
CA GLU A 275 -22.99 32.05 -9.86
C GLU A 275 -22.02 31.27 -8.96
N LEU A 276 -22.25 31.33 -7.64
CA LEU A 276 -21.47 30.58 -6.65
C LEU A 276 -21.48 29.09 -6.96
N ILE A 277 -22.66 28.47 -7.06
CA ILE A 277 -22.77 27.03 -7.26
C ILE A 277 -22.22 26.59 -8.62
N GLN A 278 -22.41 27.38 -9.69
CA GLN A 278 -21.86 27.04 -10.99
C GLN A 278 -20.32 27.11 -10.99
N ARG A 279 -19.73 28.18 -10.43
CA ARG A 279 -18.27 28.31 -10.33
C ARG A 279 -17.64 27.23 -9.46
N VAL A 280 -18.35 26.77 -8.42
CA VAL A 280 -17.93 25.63 -7.60
C VAL A 280 -17.95 24.33 -8.41
N ALA A 281 -19.04 24.06 -9.14
CA ALA A 281 -19.15 22.86 -9.99
C ALA A 281 -18.04 22.83 -11.07
N ASP A 282 -17.82 23.95 -11.76
CA ASP A 282 -16.76 24.08 -12.77
C ASP A 282 -15.36 23.90 -12.15
N THR A 283 -15.17 24.39 -10.92
CA THR A 283 -13.89 24.25 -10.21
C THR A 283 -13.64 22.80 -9.80
N LEU A 284 -14.66 22.09 -9.29
CA LEU A 284 -14.55 20.66 -8.96
C LEU A 284 -14.22 19.81 -10.19
N LEU A 285 -14.79 20.14 -11.36
CA LEU A 285 -14.52 19.45 -12.62
C LEU A 285 -13.05 19.56 -13.08
N THR A 286 -12.25 20.46 -12.50
CA THR A 286 -10.81 20.55 -12.81
C THR A 286 -9.96 19.48 -12.12
N LEU A 287 -10.54 18.66 -11.24
CA LEU A 287 -9.87 17.48 -10.66
C LEU A 287 -9.97 16.29 -11.61
N ASP A 288 -8.87 15.59 -11.82
CA ASP A 288 -8.80 14.42 -12.72
C ASP A 288 -9.74 13.27 -12.30
N GLU A 289 -10.06 13.18 -11.01
CA GLU A 289 -11.02 12.20 -10.46
C GLU A 289 -12.50 12.58 -10.62
N VAL A 290 -12.81 13.80 -11.07
CA VAL A 290 -14.20 14.29 -11.19
C VAL A 290 -14.62 14.28 -12.65
N ALA A 291 -15.42 13.26 -13.04
CA ALA A 291 -15.99 13.18 -14.39
C ALA A 291 -17.18 14.13 -14.62
N GLY A 292 -17.84 14.53 -13.53
CA GLY A 292 -19.01 15.40 -13.55
C GLY A 292 -19.40 15.87 -12.16
N CYS A 293 -19.97 17.06 -12.06
CA CYS A 293 -20.48 17.66 -10.84
C CYS A 293 -21.85 18.29 -11.10
N ALA A 294 -22.82 17.97 -10.25
CA ALA A 294 -24.12 18.61 -10.26
C ALA A 294 -24.51 19.06 -8.85
N ILE A 295 -25.08 20.26 -8.75
CA ILE A 295 -25.58 20.82 -7.51
C ILE A 295 -27.07 21.10 -7.71
N GLY A 296 -27.88 20.59 -6.80
CA GLY A 296 -29.31 20.69 -6.89
C GLY A 296 -29.99 20.57 -5.53
N ARG A 297 -31.29 20.84 -5.53
CA ARG A 297 -32.16 20.72 -4.35
C ARG A 297 -33.52 20.16 -4.76
N PRO A 298 -34.23 19.48 -3.85
CA PRO A 298 -35.57 19.01 -4.15
C PRO A 298 -36.56 20.17 -4.30
N ASP A 299 -37.49 20.02 -5.25
CA ASP A 299 -38.67 20.87 -5.38
C ASP A 299 -39.71 20.56 -4.28
N ALA A 300 -40.85 21.27 -4.30
CA ALA A 300 -41.93 21.07 -3.32
C ALA A 300 -42.55 19.65 -3.36
N SER A 301 -42.28 18.86 -4.41
CA SER A 301 -42.72 17.47 -4.55
C SER A 301 -41.62 16.46 -4.22
N GLY A 302 -40.48 16.92 -3.70
CA GLY A 302 -39.36 16.07 -3.28
C GLY A 302 -38.40 15.69 -4.40
N ARG A 303 -38.62 16.15 -5.64
CA ARG A 303 -37.79 15.77 -6.80
C ARG A 303 -36.61 16.68 -6.94
N PHE A 304 -35.41 16.12 -7.10
CA PHE A 304 -34.20 16.92 -7.28
C PHE A 304 -34.21 17.68 -8.61
N GLN A 305 -33.99 18.99 -8.52
CA GLN A 305 -33.75 19.89 -9.65
C GLN A 305 -32.27 20.31 -9.60
N PHE A 306 -31.54 20.13 -10.70
CA PHE A 306 -30.13 20.49 -10.78
C PHE A 306 -30.00 21.95 -11.23
N GLU A 307 -29.49 22.80 -10.34
CA GLU A 307 -29.35 24.24 -10.55
C GLU A 307 -27.99 24.61 -11.16
N ALA A 308 -26.98 23.75 -10.99
CA ALA A 308 -25.68 23.85 -11.64
C ALA A 308 -25.18 22.48 -12.07
N VAL A 309 -24.58 22.42 -13.27
CA VAL A 309 -24.02 21.19 -13.85
C VAL A 309 -22.72 21.54 -14.54
N ALA A 310 -21.68 20.74 -14.28
CA ALA A 310 -20.39 20.81 -14.94
C ALA A 310 -19.96 19.39 -15.29
N GLY A 311 -19.66 19.11 -16.56
CA GLY A 311 -19.19 17.80 -17.01
C GLY A 311 -19.24 17.65 -18.52
N GLY A 312 -18.75 16.52 -19.03
CA GLY A 312 -18.85 16.17 -20.44
C GLY A 312 -20.29 15.89 -20.89
N GLU A 313 -20.49 15.80 -22.20
CA GLU A 313 -21.81 15.57 -22.83
C GLU A 313 -22.53 14.35 -22.23
N ALA A 314 -21.80 13.24 -22.00
CA ALA A 314 -22.35 12.03 -21.41
C ALA A 314 -22.93 12.23 -19.99
N PHE A 315 -22.28 13.03 -19.13
CA PHE A 315 -22.82 13.33 -17.79
C PHE A 315 -24.03 14.24 -17.85
N VAL A 316 -24.00 15.26 -18.71
CA VAL A 316 -25.13 16.16 -18.91
C VAL A 316 -26.35 15.39 -19.44
N ASP A 317 -26.14 14.48 -20.39
CA ASP A 317 -27.21 13.67 -20.95
C ASP A 317 -27.79 12.68 -19.95
N TYR A 318 -26.95 12.09 -19.08
CA TYR A 318 -27.40 11.29 -17.94
C TYR A 318 -28.34 12.09 -17.03
N LEU A 319 -27.97 13.30 -16.61
CA LEU A 319 -28.82 14.12 -15.74
C LEU A 319 -30.14 14.52 -16.42
N ARG A 320 -30.09 14.89 -17.70
CA ARG A 320 -31.30 15.17 -18.49
C ARG A 320 -32.19 13.94 -18.65
N ALA A 321 -31.61 12.73 -18.71
CA ALA A 321 -32.36 11.49 -18.77
C ALA A 321 -33.11 11.25 -17.43
N VAL A 322 -32.43 11.47 -16.30
CA VAL A 322 -33.02 11.43 -14.95
C VAL A 322 -34.15 12.45 -14.79
N GLU A 323 -33.95 13.70 -15.24
CA GLU A 323 -35.00 14.75 -15.20
C GLU A 323 -36.22 14.42 -16.05
N ARG A 324 -36.03 13.68 -17.15
CA ARG A 324 -37.11 13.15 -18.00
C ARG A 324 -37.80 11.91 -17.40
N GLY A 325 -37.32 11.40 -16.28
CA GLY A 325 -37.86 10.22 -15.60
C GLY A 325 -37.44 8.89 -16.24
N VAL A 326 -36.37 8.87 -17.05
CA VAL A 326 -35.79 7.65 -17.63
C VAL A 326 -34.28 7.65 -17.43
N PRO A 327 -33.74 7.09 -16.33
CA PRO A 327 -34.43 6.36 -15.26
C PRO A 327 -35.26 7.29 -14.35
N PRO A 328 -36.14 6.75 -13.46
CA PRO A 328 -36.92 7.53 -12.51
C PRO A 328 -36.15 8.67 -11.83
N ASP A 329 -36.87 9.74 -11.55
CA ASP A 329 -36.35 10.93 -10.88
C ASP A 329 -35.80 10.59 -9.48
N ILE A 330 -34.70 11.23 -9.10
CA ILE A 330 -34.14 11.08 -7.76
C ILE A 330 -34.98 11.88 -6.76
N ARG A 331 -35.27 11.30 -5.59
CA ARG A 331 -36.18 11.88 -4.60
C ARG A 331 -35.56 12.09 -3.22
N ALA A 332 -36.13 13.01 -2.46
CA ALA A 332 -35.72 13.32 -1.10
C ALA A 332 -36.32 12.36 -0.05
N GLU A 333 -37.48 11.75 -0.31
CA GLU A 333 -38.20 10.92 0.66
C GLU A 333 -37.64 9.49 0.82
N ALA A 334 -37.75 8.91 2.01
CA ALA A 334 -37.22 7.57 2.31
C ALA A 334 -38.15 6.42 1.96
N ASP A 335 -39.42 6.70 1.67
CA ASP A 335 -40.49 5.71 1.42
C ASP A 335 -40.42 5.08 0.02
N ARG A 336 -39.49 5.56 -0.80
CA ARG A 336 -39.31 5.18 -2.20
C ARG A 336 -37.87 4.74 -2.48
N VAL A 337 -37.71 3.82 -3.43
CA VAL A 337 -36.40 3.35 -3.90
C VAL A 337 -35.57 4.53 -4.42
N GLU A 338 -36.25 5.50 -5.04
CA GLU A 338 -35.75 6.76 -5.60
C GLU A 338 -35.10 7.70 -4.59
N GLY A 339 -35.48 7.64 -3.32
CA GLY A 339 -34.75 8.36 -2.27
C GLY A 339 -33.81 7.49 -1.46
N GLY A 340 -33.70 6.21 -1.81
CA GLY A 340 -32.70 5.30 -1.27
C GLY A 340 -31.28 5.64 -1.74
N VAL A 341 -31.11 6.25 -2.92
CA VAL A 341 -29.80 6.59 -3.52
C VAL A 341 -29.01 7.62 -2.71
N ALA A 342 -27.69 7.72 -2.95
CA ALA A 342 -26.77 8.56 -2.19
C ALA A 342 -27.27 10.00 -2.01
N MET A 343 -27.86 10.59 -3.06
CA MET A 343 -28.41 11.96 -3.02
C MET A 343 -29.59 12.11 -2.04
N GLY A 344 -30.58 11.22 -2.10
CA GLY A 344 -31.72 11.24 -1.18
C GLY A 344 -31.28 11.01 0.27
N ARG A 345 -30.34 10.07 0.48
CA ARG A 345 -29.75 9.84 1.81
C ARG A 345 -29.00 11.06 2.34
N ALA A 346 -28.14 11.68 1.53
CA ALA A 346 -27.32 12.83 1.93
C ALA A 346 -28.19 14.03 2.30
N TRP A 347 -29.28 14.24 1.58
CA TRP A 347 -30.24 15.30 1.88
C TRP A 347 -30.94 15.11 3.23
N ARG A 348 -31.32 13.86 3.56
CA ARG A 348 -32.00 13.55 4.83
C ARG A 348 -31.05 13.49 6.02
N SER A 349 -29.86 12.91 5.86
CA SER A 349 -28.92 12.72 6.96
C SER A 349 -28.09 13.96 7.26
N GLY A 350 -27.85 14.82 6.27
CA GLY A 350 -26.86 15.89 6.41
C GLY A 350 -25.42 15.36 6.45
N GLU A 351 -25.19 14.12 6.05
CA GLU A 351 -23.87 13.49 5.97
C GLU A 351 -23.46 13.23 4.51
N ILE A 352 -22.15 13.14 4.27
CA ILE A 352 -21.62 12.73 2.96
C ILE A 352 -22.02 11.28 2.70
N GLN A 353 -22.59 11.01 1.54
CA GLN A 353 -22.97 9.66 1.11
C GLN A 353 -22.21 9.26 -0.14
N ARG A 354 -21.90 7.97 -0.25
CA ARG A 354 -21.14 7.41 -1.37
C ARG A 354 -21.85 6.20 -1.95
N THR A 355 -21.72 6.04 -3.26
CA THR A 355 -21.91 4.79 -3.98
C THR A 355 -20.55 4.44 -4.57
N LEU A 356 -19.95 3.36 -4.05
CA LEU A 356 -18.60 2.94 -4.43
C LEU A 356 -18.53 2.35 -5.84
N ASN A 357 -19.60 1.69 -6.28
CA ASN A 357 -19.70 1.15 -7.63
C ASN A 357 -21.17 0.99 -8.04
N TYR A 358 -21.61 1.70 -9.08
CA TYR A 358 -22.97 1.61 -9.60
C TYR A 358 -23.35 0.22 -10.11
N ALA A 359 -22.36 -0.56 -10.57
CA ALA A 359 -22.58 -1.89 -11.13
C ALA A 359 -22.96 -2.92 -10.05
N THR A 360 -22.49 -2.74 -8.82
CA THR A 360 -22.67 -3.70 -7.71
C THR A 360 -23.57 -3.17 -6.59
N ASP A 361 -23.69 -1.86 -6.42
CA ASP A 361 -24.56 -1.27 -5.41
C ASP A 361 -26.04 -1.63 -5.70
N PRO A 362 -26.75 -2.31 -4.77
CA PRO A 362 -28.14 -2.71 -4.97
C PRO A 362 -29.08 -1.51 -5.03
N VAL A 363 -28.71 -0.38 -4.42
CA VAL A 363 -29.55 0.82 -4.35
C VAL A 363 -29.60 1.54 -5.70
N THR A 364 -28.56 1.39 -6.53
CA THR A 364 -28.49 2.05 -7.84
C THR A 364 -29.05 1.22 -8.98
N ILE A 365 -29.64 0.05 -8.72
CA ILE A 365 -30.09 -0.90 -9.76
C ILE A 365 -30.95 -0.24 -10.84
N THR A 366 -31.83 0.69 -10.44
CA THR A 366 -32.72 1.43 -11.33
C THR A 366 -31.99 2.42 -12.27
N TRP A 367 -30.86 2.99 -11.83
CA TRP A 367 -30.05 3.96 -12.59
C TRP A 367 -28.85 3.31 -13.29
N ARG A 368 -28.52 2.06 -12.94
CA ARG A 368 -27.27 1.37 -13.32
C ARG A 368 -26.99 1.41 -14.81
N GLU A 369 -27.94 0.99 -15.66
CA GLU A 369 -27.72 0.89 -17.10
C GLU A 369 -27.43 2.27 -17.74
N VAL A 370 -28.18 3.29 -17.33
CA VAL A 370 -28.03 4.65 -17.86
C VAL A 370 -26.77 5.33 -17.32
N ALA A 371 -26.43 5.09 -16.05
CA ALA A 371 -25.19 5.56 -15.44
C ALA A 371 -23.96 4.96 -16.14
N LEU A 372 -23.90 3.63 -16.29
CA LEU A 372 -22.78 2.92 -16.89
C LEU A 372 -22.59 3.23 -18.38
N SER A 373 -23.68 3.34 -19.15
CA SER A 373 -23.60 3.73 -20.57
C SER A 373 -23.06 5.15 -20.78
N SER A 374 -23.15 5.98 -19.75
CA SER A 374 -22.63 7.36 -19.74
C SER A 374 -21.26 7.48 -19.06
N GLY A 375 -20.63 6.35 -18.67
CA GLY A 375 -19.30 6.32 -18.02
C GLY A 375 -19.31 6.61 -16.51
N HIS A 376 -20.47 6.64 -15.86
CA HIS A 376 -20.58 6.88 -14.41
C HIS A 376 -20.48 5.56 -13.65
N SER A 377 -19.36 5.38 -12.94
CA SER A 377 -19.10 4.20 -12.11
C SER A 377 -19.23 4.48 -10.60
N VAL A 378 -18.97 5.70 -10.14
CA VAL A 378 -18.91 6.07 -8.71
C VAL A 378 -19.67 7.38 -8.49
N GLN A 379 -20.31 7.55 -7.33
CA GLN A 379 -20.90 8.82 -6.91
C GLN A 379 -20.51 9.14 -5.46
N CYS A 380 -20.09 10.39 -5.23
CA CYS A 380 -19.99 11.00 -3.91
C CYS A 380 -20.97 12.16 -3.84
N THR A 381 -21.85 12.17 -2.85
CA THR A 381 -22.80 13.26 -2.64
C THR A 381 -22.53 13.95 -1.30
N PRO A 382 -22.03 15.20 -1.32
CA PRO A 382 -21.86 15.96 -0.10
C PRO A 382 -23.21 16.32 0.52
N SER A 383 -23.19 16.61 1.82
CA SER A 383 -24.40 16.90 2.58
C SER A 383 -25.05 18.24 2.21
N ARG A 384 -26.29 18.42 2.68
CA ARG A 384 -26.97 19.71 2.69
C ARG A 384 -26.06 20.78 3.33
N CYS A 385 -25.74 21.84 2.58
CA CYS A 385 -25.32 23.08 3.22
C CYS A 385 -26.49 23.56 4.08
N ALA A 386 -26.30 23.58 5.41
CA ALA A 386 -27.25 24.20 6.31
C ALA A 386 -27.53 25.61 5.76
N SER A 387 -28.78 25.91 5.45
CA SER A 387 -29.17 27.29 5.21
C SER A 387 -28.82 28.09 6.47
N PRO A 388 -28.23 29.30 6.35
CA PRO A 388 -28.01 30.17 7.50
C PRO A 388 -29.32 30.49 8.23
#